data_AF-A0A5K0V6E9-F1
#
_entry.id   AF-A0A5K0V6E9-F1
#
_cell.length_a   1.000
_cell.length_b   1.000
_cell.length_c   1.000
_cell.angle_alpha   90.00
_cell.angle_beta   90.00
_cell.angle_gamma   90.00
#
_symmetry.space_group_name_H-M   'P 1'
#
loop_
_entity.id
_entity.type
_entity.pdbx_description
1 polymer ?
#
loop_
_entity_poly.entity_id
_entity_poly.type
_entity_poly.pdbx_seq_one_letter_code
_entity_poly.pdbx_strand_id
1 'polypeptide(L)'
;VPLGLVITWAYAFLLTEAGIYSYKGCNLNIPESNIVSEACRKHVPKMKSCRVDTSHALKASPWFRFPYPFQWGTPVFHWKMALVMCAVSIIASVDS
;
A
#
# COMPACT_ATOMS: atom_id res chain seq x y z
N VAL A 1 -10.73 34.86 1.16
CA VAL A 1 -9.80 33.72 0.94
C VAL A 1 -9.22 33.14 2.23
N PRO A 2 -8.63 33.91 3.18
CA PRO A 2 -8.00 33.31 4.36
C PRO A 2 -9.00 32.71 5.37
N LEU A 3 -10.14 33.36 5.61
CA LEU A 3 -11.17 32.86 6.55
C LEU A 3 -11.76 31.51 6.10
N GLY A 4 -11.98 31.32 4.79
CA GLY A 4 -12.51 30.07 4.25
C GLY A 4 -11.56 28.89 4.46
N LEU A 5 -10.26 29.12 4.29
CA LEU A 5 -9.23 28.10 4.49
C LEU A 5 -9.09 27.72 5.97
N VAL A 6 -9.23 28.69 6.88
CA VAL A 6 -9.24 28.42 8.32
C VAL A 6 -10.47 27.60 8.73
N ILE A 7 -11.66 27.92 8.19
CA ILE A 7 -12.89 27.18 8.48
C ILE A 7 -12.81 25.74 7.97
N THR A 8 -12.35 25.53 6.73
CA THR A 8 -12.21 24.16 6.19
C THR A 8 -11.18 23.35 6.96
N TRP A 9 -10.06 23.97 7.37
CA TRP A 9 -9.05 23.30 8.19
C TRP A 9 -9.57 22.94 9.59
N ALA A 10 -10.24 23.87 10.28
CA ALA A 10 -10.82 23.60 11.59
C ALA A 10 -11.88 22.49 11.53
N TYR A 11 -12.73 22.51 10.50
CA TYR A 11 -13.73 21.45 10.28
C TYR A 11 -13.06 20.09 10.03
N ALA A 12 -12.05 20.04 9.15
CA ALA A 12 -11.32 18.81 8.87
C ALA A 12 -10.60 18.25 10.12
N PHE A 13 -10.00 19.13 10.92
CA PHE A 13 -9.36 18.76 12.19
C PHE A 13 -10.37 18.14 13.15
N LEU A 14 -11.51 18.80 13.39
CA LEU A 14 -12.58 18.28 14.25
C LEU A 14 -13.11 16.92 13.78
N LEU A 15 -13.30 16.73 12.47
CA LEU A 15 -13.73 15.44 11.93
C LEU A 15 -12.71 14.32 12.12
N THR A 16 -11.42 14.66 12.10
CA THR A 16 -10.32 13.71 12.27
C THR A 16 -10.24 13.25 13.72
N GLU A 17 -10.26 14.19 14.67
CA GLU A 17 -10.22 13.90 16.11
C GLU A 17 -11.48 13.18 16.58
N ALA A 18 -12.65 13.54 16.06
CA ALA A 18 -13.92 12.85 16.34
C ALA A 18 -13.93 11.39 15.83
N GLY A 19 -12.95 10.99 15.01
CA GLY A 19 -12.84 9.63 14.51
C GLY A 19 -14.04 9.21 13.65
N ILE A 20 -14.73 10.16 12.99
CA ILE A 20 -15.91 9.87 12.16
C ILE A 20 -15.55 8.97 10.97
N TYR A 21 -14.29 8.97 10.56
CA TYR A 21 -13.73 8.08 9.54
C TYR A 21 -13.01 6.86 10.12
N SER A 22 -13.14 6.60 11.42
CA SER A 22 -12.52 5.46 12.10
C SER A 22 -13.36 4.21 11.87
N TYR A 23 -12.73 3.20 11.27
CA TYR A 23 -13.36 1.95 10.90
C TYR A 23 -13.01 0.79 11.85
N LYS A 24 -12.55 1.12 13.06
CA LYS A 24 -12.14 0.14 14.08
C LYS A 24 -13.33 -0.78 14.42
N GLY A 25 -13.12 -2.09 14.37
CA GLY A 25 -14.15 -3.09 14.66
C GLY A 25 -14.95 -3.58 13.45
N CYS A 26 -14.74 -3.01 12.25
CA CYS A 26 -15.29 -3.54 11.01
C CYS A 26 -14.40 -4.66 10.45
N ASN A 27 -14.99 -5.81 10.11
CA ASN A 27 -14.28 -6.90 9.43
C ASN A 27 -14.76 -7.04 7.99
N LEU A 28 -13.85 -6.81 7.04
CA LEU A 28 -14.12 -6.81 5.59
C LEU A 28 -14.08 -8.20 4.95
N ASN A 29 -13.69 -9.23 5.70
CA ASN A 29 -13.68 -10.61 5.21
C ASN A 29 -15.07 -11.27 5.26
N ILE A 30 -16.03 -10.61 5.92
CA ILE A 30 -17.41 -11.09 6.06
C ILE A 30 -18.23 -10.52 4.89
N PRO A 31 -19.03 -11.34 4.18
CA PRO A 31 -19.89 -10.83 3.12
C PRO A 31 -20.92 -9.83 3.68
N GLU A 32 -21.31 -8.84 2.86
CA GLU A 32 -22.18 -7.73 3.29
C GLU A 32 -23.50 -8.19 3.93
N SER A 33 -24.02 -9.35 3.53
CA SER A 33 -25.22 -9.97 4.10
C SER A 33 -25.10 -10.40 5.57
N ASN A 34 -23.88 -10.63 6.06
CA ASN A 34 -23.60 -11.11 7.42
C ASN A 34 -23.01 -10.01 8.32
N ILE A 35 -22.94 -8.77 7.86
CA ILE A 35 -22.46 -7.64 8.66
C ILE A 35 -23.57 -7.20 9.64
N VAL A 36 -23.33 -7.43 10.93
CA VAL A 36 -24.27 -7.10 12.01
C VAL A 36 -24.37 -5.59 12.26
N SER A 37 -23.30 -4.85 12.02
CA SER A 37 -23.24 -3.41 12.28
C SER A 37 -23.69 -2.57 11.08
N GLU A 38 -24.81 -1.86 11.23
CA GLU A 38 -25.39 -1.04 10.17
C GLU A 38 -24.50 0.13 9.73
N ALA A 39 -23.79 0.74 10.69
CA ALA A 39 -22.77 1.74 10.40
C ALA A 39 -21.69 1.17 9.46
N CYS A 40 -21.20 -0.03 9.76
CA CYS A 40 -20.18 -0.68 8.96
C CYS A 40 -20.67 -0.96 7.53
N ARG A 41 -21.89 -1.51 7.41
CA ARG A 41 -22.52 -1.81 6.11
C ARG A 41 -22.52 -0.62 5.16
N LYS A 42 -22.75 0.60 5.67
CA LYS A 42 -22.72 1.83 4.86
C LYS A 42 -21.31 2.20 4.36
N HIS A 43 -20.26 1.85 5.11
CA HIS A 43 -18.88 2.22 4.79
C HIS A 43 -18.12 1.15 3.98
N VAL A 44 -18.58 -0.11 3.95
CA VAL A 44 -17.96 -1.21 3.19
C VAL A 44 -17.62 -0.87 1.74
N PRO A 45 -18.52 -0.29 0.91
CA PRO A 45 -18.17 0.01 -0.49
C PRO A 45 -17.01 1.01 -0.59
N LYS A 46 -16.97 2.01 0.30
CA LYS A 46 -15.88 2.99 0.36
C LYS A 46 -14.57 2.35 0.82
N MET A 47 -14.62 1.46 1.80
CA MET A 47 -13.44 0.72 2.26
C MET A 47 -12.87 -0.16 1.14
N LYS A 48 -13.71 -0.95 0.48
CA LYS A 48 -13.30 -1.88 -0.58
C LYS A 48 -12.73 -1.18 -1.82
N SER A 49 -13.13 0.07 -2.07
CA SER A 49 -12.59 0.86 -3.19
C SER A 49 -11.37 1.71 -2.81
N CYS A 50 -11.36 2.33 -1.62
CA CYS A 50 -10.36 3.36 -1.28
C CYS A 50 -9.22 2.86 -0.39
N ARG A 51 -9.42 1.79 0.38
CA ARG A 51 -8.46 1.34 1.39
C ARG A 51 -7.51 0.32 0.76
N VAL A 52 -6.24 0.67 0.62
CA VAL A 52 -5.23 -0.09 -0.17
C VAL A 52 -5.02 -1.53 0.31
N ASP A 53 -5.12 -1.77 1.61
CA ASP A 53 -4.96 -3.08 2.25
C ASP A 53 -6.12 -4.05 1.97
N THR A 54 -7.31 -3.53 1.65
CA THR A 54 -8.53 -4.33 1.45
C THR A 54 -9.11 -4.20 0.05
N SER A 55 -8.63 -3.24 -0.73
CA SER A 55 -9.06 -3.06 -2.10
C SER A 55 -8.43 -4.11 -3.00
N HIS A 56 -9.24 -4.63 -3.92
CA HIS A 56 -8.75 -5.51 -4.98
C HIS A 56 -7.97 -4.74 -6.06
N ALA A 57 -7.74 -3.43 -5.88
CA ALA A 57 -7.13 -2.56 -6.87
C ALA A 57 -5.69 -3.00 -7.24
N LEU A 58 -4.89 -3.41 -6.24
CA LEU A 58 -3.52 -3.89 -6.48
C LEU A 58 -3.47 -5.29 -7.09
N LYS A 59 -4.49 -6.13 -6.86
CA LYS A 59 -4.55 -7.48 -7.42
C LYS A 59 -5.15 -7.48 -8.83
N ALA A 60 -6.02 -6.51 -9.13
CA ALA A 60 -6.68 -6.37 -10.42
C ALA A 60 -5.89 -5.50 -11.41
N SER A 61 -4.82 -4.82 -10.98
CA SER A 61 -4.02 -3.97 -11.84
C SER A 61 -3.15 -4.80 -12.81
N PRO A 62 -3.37 -4.71 -14.14
CA PRO A 62 -2.63 -5.53 -15.11
C PRO A 62 -1.16 -5.12 -15.26
N TRP A 63 -0.80 -3.90 -14.86
CA TRP A 63 0.58 -3.38 -14.98
C TRP A 63 1.48 -3.76 -13.81
N PHE A 64 0.92 -4.17 -12.66
CA PHE A 64 1.69 -4.49 -11.47
C PHE A 64 1.76 -5.99 -11.29
N ARG A 65 2.86 -6.58 -11.75
CA ARG A 65 3.11 -8.02 -11.65
C ARG A 65 4.35 -8.25 -10.81
N PHE A 66 4.20 -8.91 -9.67
CA PHE A 66 5.35 -9.28 -8.86
C PHE A 66 6.19 -10.30 -9.64
N PRO A 67 7.46 -9.98 -9.97
CA PRO A 67 8.29 -10.94 -10.67
C PRO A 67 8.51 -12.15 -9.77
N TYR A 68 8.32 -13.35 -10.31
CA TYR A 68 8.70 -14.58 -9.62
C TYR A 68 10.21 -14.53 -9.30
N PRO A 69 10.61 -14.79 -8.04
CA PRO A 69 12.03 -14.84 -7.69
C PRO A 69 12.74 -15.87 -8.57
N PHE A 70 13.92 -15.53 -9.08
CA PHE A 70 14.71 -16.36 -10.03
C PHE A 70 14.14 -16.53 -11.44
N GLN A 71 13.27 -15.64 -11.92
CA GLN A 71 12.83 -15.63 -13.32
C GLN A 71 13.97 -15.58 -14.34
N TRP A 72 15.13 -15.04 -13.96
CA TRP A 72 16.32 -14.89 -14.80
C TRP A 72 17.35 -16.00 -14.57
N GLY A 73 16.97 -17.06 -13.85
CA GLY A 73 17.85 -18.16 -13.43
C GLY A 73 18.37 -18.01 -12.00
N THR A 74 18.89 -19.11 -11.46
CA THR A 74 19.58 -19.13 -10.16
C THR A 74 20.99 -18.56 -10.31
N PRO A 75 21.43 -17.62 -9.46
CA PRO A 75 22.78 -17.08 -9.56
C PRO A 75 23.81 -18.18 -9.27
N VAL A 76 24.75 -18.38 -10.20
CA VAL A 76 25.82 -19.38 -10.07
C VAL A 76 27.07 -18.69 -9.54
N PHE A 77 27.53 -19.07 -8.34
CA PHE A 77 28.68 -18.44 -7.70
C PHE A 77 29.92 -19.35 -7.80
N HIS A 78 30.90 -18.90 -8.57
CA HIS A 78 32.24 -19.48 -8.58
C HIS A 78 33.22 -18.50 -7.93
N TRP A 79 34.26 -19.02 -7.26
CA TRP A 79 35.24 -18.19 -6.55
C TRP A 79 35.92 -17.16 -7.47
N LYS A 80 36.19 -17.52 -8.73
CA LYS A 80 36.76 -16.60 -9.74
C LYS A 80 35.82 -15.42 -10.03
N MET A 81 34.52 -15.70 -10.16
CA MET A 81 33.51 -14.67 -10.46
C MET A 81 33.29 -13.75 -9.25
N ALA A 82 33.39 -14.26 -8.03
CA ALA A 82 33.29 -13.44 -6.82
C ALA A 82 34.38 -12.36 -6.77
N LEU A 83 35.63 -12.72 -7.09
CA LEU A 83 36.73 -11.74 -7.16
C LEU A 83 36.50 -10.68 -8.25
N VAL A 84 36.00 -11.09 -9.42
CA VAL A 84 35.65 -10.17 -10.52
C VAL A 84 34.55 -9.20 -10.07
N MET A 85 33.50 -9.69 -9.42
CA MET A 85 32.40 -8.86 -8.92
C MET A 85 32.88 -7.85 -7.86
N CYS A 86 33.79 -8.22 -6.97
CA CYS A 86 34.39 -7.29 -6.00
C CYS A 86 35.19 -6.16 -6.67
N ALA A 87 35.95 -6.47 -7.73
CA ALA A 87 36.67 -5.45 -8.48
C ALA A 87 35.70 -4.51 -9.22
N VAL A 88 34.67 -5.07 -9.88
CA VAL A 88 33.64 -4.30 -10.59
C VAL A 88 32.86 -3.41 -9.64
N SER A 89 32.54 -3.86 -8.41
CA SER A 89 31.84 -3.02 -7.44
C SER A 89 32.66 -1.80 -7.02
N ILE A 90 33.98 -1.96 -6.84
CA ILE A 90 34.87 -0.83 -6.50
C ILE A 90 34.89 0.19 -7.64
N ILE A 91 35.02 -0.28 -8.89
CA ILE A 91 35.00 0.60 -10.07
C ILE A 91 33.67 1.34 -10.18
N ALA A 92 32.55 0.64 -10.03
CA ALA A 92 31.21 1.24 -10.08
C ALA A 92 30.98 2.25 -8.94
N SER A 93 31.53 2.02 -7.76
CA SER A 93 31.45 2.98 -6.64
C SER A 93 32.31 4.23 -6.84
N VAL A 94 33.34 4.17 -7.69
CA VAL A 94 34.13 5.35 -8.08
C VAL A 94 33.45 6.13 -9.21
N ASP A 95 32.72 5.43 -10.07
CA ASP A 95 31.99 6.02 -11.21
C ASP A 95 30.63 6.63 -10.82
N SER A 96 30.02 6.16 -9.72
CA SER A 96 28.75 6.65 -9.16
C SER A 96 28.88 7.99 -8.44
#